data_AF-A0A840F6I3-F1
#
_entry.id   AF-A0A840F6I3-F1
#
_cell.length_a   1.000
_cell.length_b   1.000
_cell.length_c   1.000
_cell.angle_alpha   90.00
_cell.angle_beta   90.00
_cell.angle_gamma   90.00
#
_symmetry.space_group_name_H-M   'P 1'
#
loop_
_entity.id
_entity.type
_entity.pdbx_description
1 polymer ?
#
loop_
_entity_poly.entity_id
_entity_poly.type
_entity_poly.pdbx_seq_one_letter_code
_entity_poly.pdbx_strand_id
1 'polypeptide(L)'
;MLSEHGIAIAPSVYYAHLDRGPTAAEWRDAHLTCEIQRVYGENYGVYGARKVWLQLNREGFSVARCTVERLMRDEHLTGAVRGKVKRTTISGADAELAEDLVNRDFTPLAPDRLWVADFT
;
A
#
# COMPACT_ATOMS: atom_id res chain seq x y z
N MET A 1 11.56 1.22 -46.30
CA MET A 1 10.44 1.79 -45.53
C MET A 1 10.39 1.08 -44.19
N LEU A 2 10.08 1.78 -43.10
CA LEU A 2 9.82 1.18 -41.79
C LEU A 2 8.46 0.48 -41.85
N SER A 3 8.42 -0.71 -42.45
CA SER A 3 7.19 -1.44 -42.80
C SER A 3 7.16 -2.87 -42.23
N GLU A 4 8.00 -3.16 -41.24
CA GLU A 4 8.11 -4.50 -40.64
C GLU A 4 6.79 -5.01 -40.03
N HIS A 5 5.91 -4.09 -39.62
CA HIS A 5 4.57 -4.40 -39.11
C HIS A 5 3.42 -4.09 -40.08
N GLY A 6 3.71 -3.85 -41.37
CA GLY A 6 2.68 -3.57 -42.39
C GLY A 6 1.99 -2.20 -42.26
N ILE A 7 2.45 -1.34 -41.34
CA ILE A 7 1.94 0.02 -41.13
C ILE A 7 2.94 1.02 -41.73
N ALA A 8 2.47 1.88 -42.64
CA ALA A 8 3.31 2.93 -43.22
C ALA A 8 3.30 4.18 -42.32
N ILE A 9 4.46 4.58 -41.82
CA ILE A 9 4.66 5.85 -41.09
C ILE A 9 5.42 6.81 -42.01
N ALA A 10 4.98 8.07 -42.06
CA ALA A 10 5.67 9.10 -42.83
C ALA A 10 7.10 9.33 -42.28
N PRO A 11 8.16 9.38 -43.12
CA PRO A 11 9.53 9.56 -42.65
C PRO A 11 9.75 10.81 -41.79
N SER A 12 9.06 11.91 -42.10
CA SER A 12 9.14 13.15 -41.31
C SER A 12 8.64 12.98 -39.88
N VAL A 13 7.59 12.17 -39.66
CA VAL A 13 7.05 11.88 -38.32
C VAL A 13 8.02 11.01 -37.53
N TYR A 14 8.67 10.04 -38.19
CA TYR A 14 9.67 9.19 -37.54
C TYR A 14 10.85 10.01 -37.01
N TYR A 15 11.47 10.84 -37.86
CA TYR A 15 12.61 11.66 -37.43
C TYR A 15 12.20 12.74 -36.44
N ALA A 16 11.03 13.35 -36.59
CA ALA A 16 10.49 14.28 -35.59
C ALA A 16 10.27 13.62 -34.22
N HIS A 17 9.87 12.34 -34.19
CA HIS A 17 9.74 11.60 -32.93
C HIS A 17 11.09 11.19 -32.36
N LEU A 18 12.04 10.78 -33.20
CA LEU A 18 13.40 10.42 -32.81
C LEU A 18 14.13 11.61 -32.15
N ASP A 19 13.97 12.80 -32.73
CA ASP A 19 14.63 14.02 -32.27
C ASP A 19 13.84 14.76 -31.17
N ARG A 20 12.68 14.23 -30.74
CA ARG A 20 11.87 14.91 -29.73
C ARG A 20 12.54 14.82 -28.36
N GLY A 21 12.62 15.96 -27.68
CA GLY A 21 12.96 16.01 -26.26
C GLY A 21 11.79 15.56 -25.37
N PRO A 22 12.03 15.46 -24.05
CA PRO A 22 10.98 15.12 -23.09
C PRO A 22 9.88 16.18 -23.08
N THR A 23 8.63 15.71 -23.01
CA THR A 23 7.43 16.53 -22.84
C THR A 23 7.32 17.08 -21.43
N ALA A 24 6.46 18.08 -21.26
CA ALA A 24 6.13 18.62 -19.94
C ALA A 24 5.61 17.53 -18.98
N ALA A 25 4.90 16.52 -19.48
CA ALA A 25 4.43 15.40 -18.68
C ALA A 25 5.60 14.51 -18.20
N GLU A 26 6.55 14.20 -19.09
CA GLU A 26 7.74 13.41 -18.75
C GLU A 26 8.64 14.17 -17.74
N TRP A 27 8.81 15.48 -17.91
CA TRP A 27 9.50 16.32 -16.92
C TRP A 27 8.79 16.34 -15.57
N ARG A 28 7.46 16.43 -15.57
CA ARG A 28 6.65 16.40 -14.34
C ARG A 28 6.78 15.05 -13.64
N ASP A 29 6.71 13.96 -14.39
CA ASP A 29 6.86 12.61 -13.85
C ASP A 29 8.26 12.42 -13.25
N ALA A 30 9.31 12.87 -13.94
CA ALA A 30 10.68 12.82 -13.42
C ALA A 30 10.81 13.59 -12.08
N HIS A 31 10.24 14.79 -12.00
CA HIS A 31 10.20 15.56 -10.75
C HIS A 31 9.43 14.82 -9.65
N LEU A 32 8.26 14.26 -9.96
CA LEU A 32 7.45 13.52 -9.00
C LEU A 32 8.17 12.26 -8.52
N THR A 33 8.90 11.56 -9.40
CA THR A 33 9.73 10.41 -9.04
C THR A 33 10.78 10.78 -8.00
N CYS A 34 11.49 11.90 -8.17
CA CYS A 34 12.45 12.39 -7.18
C CYS A 34 11.80 12.61 -5.80
N GLU A 35 10.64 13.26 -5.77
CA GLU A 35 9.92 13.52 -4.51
C GLU A 35 9.37 12.23 -3.87
N ILE A 36 8.88 11.30 -4.69
CA ILE A 36 8.45 9.97 -4.23
C ILE A 36 9.61 9.23 -3.57
N GLN A 37 10.78 9.20 -4.22
CA GLN A 37 11.98 8.56 -3.66
C GLN A 37 12.44 9.23 -2.37
N ARG A 38 12.40 10.57 -2.29
CA ARG A 38 12.72 11.33 -1.07
C ARG A 38 11.79 10.93 0.08
N VAL A 39 10.47 11.04 -0.11
CA VAL A 39 9.47 10.69 0.91
C VAL A 39 9.59 9.22 1.31
N TYR A 40 9.81 8.32 0.35
CA TYR A 40 10.00 6.90 0.62
C TYR A 40 11.24 6.65 1.49
N GLY A 41 12.37 7.27 1.16
CA GLY A 41 13.63 7.16 1.90
C GLY A 41 13.56 7.74 3.31
N GLU A 42 12.98 8.94 3.47
CA GLU A 42 12.76 9.59 4.77
C GLU A 42 11.87 8.76 5.70
N ASN A 43 10.98 7.95 5.13
CA ASN A 43 10.08 7.05 5.87
C ASN A 43 10.60 5.61 5.92
N TYR A 44 11.91 5.39 5.74
CA TYR A 44 12.59 4.09 5.84
C TYR A 44 12.00 3.00 4.94
N GLY A 45 11.40 3.38 3.81
CA GLY A 45 10.70 2.47 2.89
C GLY A 45 9.39 1.88 3.43
N VAL A 46 8.88 2.36 4.56
CA VAL A 46 7.62 1.86 5.16
C VAL A 46 6.40 2.34 4.36
N TYR A 47 6.49 3.50 3.74
CA TYR A 47 5.36 4.13 3.07
C TYR A 47 5.09 3.49 1.70
N GLY A 48 3.89 2.91 1.55
CA GLY A 48 3.37 2.51 0.24
C GLY A 48 2.67 3.67 -0.47
N ALA A 49 2.22 3.44 -1.71
CA ALA A 49 1.65 4.47 -2.58
C ALA A 49 0.60 5.38 -1.94
N ARG A 50 -0.32 4.82 -1.13
CA ARG A 50 -1.32 5.63 -0.42
C ARG A 50 -0.70 6.60 0.59
N LYS A 51 0.31 6.17 1.34
CA LYS A 51 0.97 7.02 2.36
C LYS A 51 1.87 8.06 1.71
N VAL A 52 2.61 7.67 0.67
CA VAL A 52 3.40 8.63 -0.15
C VAL A 52 2.49 9.68 -0.77
N TRP A 53 1.38 9.27 -1.39
CA TRP A 53 0.40 10.20 -1.95
C TRP A 53 -0.15 11.19 -0.91
N LEU A 54 -0.51 10.71 0.29
CA LEU A 54 -0.96 11.59 1.37
C LEU A 54 0.13 12.58 1.81
N GLN A 55 1.38 12.13 1.90
CA GLN A 55 2.50 12.99 2.28
C GLN A 55 2.78 14.06 1.22
N LEU A 56 2.82 13.68 -0.05
CA LEU A 56 3.01 14.61 -1.16
C LEU A 56 1.89 15.67 -1.20
N ASN A 57 0.63 15.30 -0.97
CA ASN A 57 -0.45 16.28 -0.90
C ASN A 57 -0.32 17.24 0.29
N ARG A 58 0.18 16.76 1.44
CA ARG A 58 0.45 17.63 2.60
C ARG A 58 1.57 18.63 2.33
N GLU A 59 2.51 18.27 1.48
CA GLU A 59 3.63 19.12 1.05
C GLU A 59 3.25 20.03 -0.15
N GLY A 60 2.01 19.95 -0.64
CA GLY A 60 1.48 20.83 -1.69
C GLY A 60 1.59 20.28 -3.12
N PHE A 61 2.03 19.04 -3.30
CA PHE A 61 2.06 18.41 -4.63
C PHE A 61 0.66 17.93 -5.04
N SER A 62 0.06 18.62 -6.02
CA SER A 62 -1.20 18.17 -6.64
C SER A 62 -0.91 17.01 -7.60
N VAL A 63 -1.14 15.78 -7.11
CA VAL A 63 -0.93 14.54 -7.86
C VAL A 63 -2.03 13.52 -7.58
N ALA A 64 -2.50 12.85 -8.64
CA ALA A 64 -3.46 11.77 -8.51
C ALA A 64 -2.80 10.52 -7.90
N ARG A 65 -3.57 9.78 -7.09
CA ARG A 65 -3.07 8.55 -6.44
C ARG A 65 -2.56 7.52 -7.46
N CYS A 66 -3.25 7.37 -8.60
CA CYS A 66 -2.86 6.43 -9.66
C CYS A 66 -1.50 6.79 -10.30
N THR A 67 -1.14 8.08 -10.38
CA THR A 67 0.18 8.51 -10.84
C THR A 67 1.26 8.07 -9.86
N VAL A 68 1.04 8.26 -8.55
CA VAL A 68 1.99 7.80 -7.53
C VAL A 68 2.13 6.27 -7.56
N GLU A 69 1.03 5.54 -7.68
CA GLU A 69 1.04 4.07 -7.82
C GLU A 69 1.83 3.61 -9.06
N ARG A 70 1.63 4.28 -10.21
CA ARG A 70 2.37 3.99 -11.44
C ARG A 70 3.86 4.27 -11.27
N LEU A 71 4.24 5.48 -10.84
CA LEU A 71 5.65 5.87 -10.70
C LEU A 71 6.38 5.01 -9.67
N MET A 72 5.74 4.68 -8.54
CA MET A 72 6.33 3.74 -7.57
C MET A 72 6.54 2.34 -8.17
N ARG A 73 5.64 1.87 -9.04
CA ARG A 73 5.82 0.58 -9.73
C ARG A 73 6.98 0.63 -10.72
N ASP A 74 7.06 1.70 -11.50
CA ASP A 74 8.11 1.91 -12.50
C ASP A 74 9.51 1.96 -11.82
N GLU A 75 9.57 2.51 -10.60
CA GLU A 75 10.77 2.59 -9.75
C GLU A 75 10.98 1.38 -8.83
N HIS A 76 10.14 0.34 -8.94
CA HIS A 76 10.19 -0.85 -8.09
C HIS A 76 10.09 -0.59 -6.57
N LEU A 77 9.43 0.51 -6.16
CA LEU A 77 9.23 0.88 -4.76
C LEU A 77 7.95 0.25 -4.21
N THR A 78 8.06 -0.45 -3.08
CA THR A 78 6.90 -1.06 -2.40
C THR A 78 6.96 -0.78 -0.91
N GLY A 79 5.87 -0.25 -0.35
CA GLY A 79 5.78 0.00 1.09
C GLY A 79 5.69 -1.28 1.90
N ALA A 80 6.07 -1.20 3.19
CA ALA A 80 5.95 -2.31 4.11
C ALA A 80 4.49 -2.78 4.27
N VAL A 81 4.26 -4.08 4.04
CA VAL A 81 2.99 -4.75 4.32
C VAL A 81 3.13 -5.50 5.63
N ARG A 82 2.13 -5.39 6.52
CA ARG A 82 2.11 -6.17 7.76
C ARG A 82 2.13 -7.65 7.39
N GLY A 83 3.13 -8.38 7.90
CA GLY A 83 3.23 -9.82 7.69
C GLY A 83 2.00 -10.57 8.18
N LYS A 84 1.86 -11.83 7.75
CA LYS A 84 0.76 -12.71 8.15
C LYS A 84 0.68 -12.75 9.68
N VAL A 85 -0.52 -12.51 10.23
CA VAL A 85 -0.77 -12.63 11.67
C VAL A 85 -0.40 -14.05 12.09
N LYS A 86 0.66 -14.20 12.87
CA LYS A 86 1.04 -15.50 13.44
C LYS A 86 0.08 -15.77 14.59
N ARG A 87 -0.73 -16.81 14.46
CA ARG A 87 -1.53 -17.33 15.58
C ARG A 87 -0.55 -18.00 16.54
N THR A 88 -0.19 -17.30 17.62
CA THR A 88 0.75 -17.78 18.65
C THR A 88 0.16 -18.89 19.49
N THR A 89 -1.16 -18.90 19.66
CA THR A 89 -1.87 -19.87 20.50
C THR A 89 -2.73 -20.76 19.62
N ILE A 90 -2.33 -22.01 19.50
CA ILE A 90 -3.19 -23.08 18.98
C ILE A 90 -3.69 -23.81 20.23
N SER A 91 -4.99 -23.76 20.51
CA SER A 91 -5.57 -24.55 21.60
C SER A 91 -5.26 -26.02 21.35
N GLY A 92 -4.50 -26.66 22.24
CA GLY A 92 -4.28 -28.09 22.20
C GLY A 92 -5.60 -28.82 22.40
N ALA A 93 -5.85 -29.89 21.65
CA ALA A 93 -7.04 -30.72 21.83
C ALA A 93 -7.10 -31.32 23.26
N ASP A 94 -5.93 -31.50 23.88
CA ASP A 94 -5.76 -32.09 25.22
C ASP A 94 -5.43 -31.03 26.30
N ALA A 95 -5.63 -29.74 26.02
CA ALA A 95 -5.46 -28.72 27.05
C ALA A 95 -6.61 -28.87 28.07
N GLU A 96 -6.26 -29.09 29.35
CA GLU A 96 -7.23 -28.97 30.45
C GLU A 96 -7.83 -27.56 30.41
N LEU A 97 -9.08 -27.49 29.94
CA LEU A 97 -9.88 -26.29 30.02
C LEU A 97 -10.22 -26.07 31.49
N ALA A 98 -10.06 -24.83 31.97
CA ALA A 98 -10.57 -24.47 33.28
C ALA A 98 -12.06 -24.83 33.35
N GLU A 99 -12.47 -25.46 34.44
CA GLU A 99 -13.86 -25.85 34.64
C GLU A 99 -14.76 -24.61 34.58
N ASP A 100 -15.79 -24.68 33.74
CA ASP A 100 -16.82 -23.66 33.68
C ASP A 100 -17.76 -23.84 34.88
N LEU A 101 -17.39 -23.21 36.00
CA LEU A 101 -18.11 -23.30 37.27
C LEU A 101 -19.57 -22.80 37.18
N VAL A 102 -19.91 -22.07 36.12
CA VAL A 102 -21.24 -21.47 35.94
C VAL A 102 -21.98 -22.05 34.73
N ASN A 103 -21.40 -23.00 34.00
CA ASN A 103 -21.97 -23.63 32.80
C ASN A 103 -22.51 -22.61 31.79
N ARG A 104 -21.83 -21.47 31.62
CA ARG A 104 -22.26 -20.32 30.82
C ARG A 104 -23.62 -19.73 31.18
N ASP A 105 -24.12 -19.95 32.40
CA ASP A 105 -25.28 -19.23 32.92
C ASP A 105 -24.84 -17.91 33.55
N PHE A 106 -25.14 -16.82 32.83
CA PHE A 106 -24.87 -15.46 33.27
C PHE A 106 -26.10 -14.78 33.86
N THR A 107 -27.09 -15.55 34.35
CA THR A 107 -28.39 -15.07 34.83
C THR A 107 -28.56 -15.29 36.34
N PRO A 108 -27.85 -14.55 37.21
CA PRO A 108 -27.96 -14.75 38.65
C PRO A 108 -29.32 -14.31 39.20
N LEU A 109 -29.82 -15.04 40.22
CA LEU A 109 -31.08 -14.75 40.90
C LEU A 109 -31.08 -13.41 41.68
N ALA A 110 -29.90 -12.84 41.94
CA ALA A 110 -29.72 -11.56 42.62
C ALA A 110 -28.35 -10.93 42.25
N PRO A 111 -28.18 -9.60 42.45
CA PRO A 111 -26.86 -8.95 42.36
C PRO A 111 -25.82 -9.57 43.30
N ASP A 112 -24.54 -9.34 43.02
CA ASP A 112 -23.37 -9.84 43.78
C ASP A 112 -23.23 -11.37 43.91
N ARG A 113 -23.92 -12.13 43.05
CA ARG A 113 -23.83 -13.59 42.99
C ARG A 113 -22.87 -14.13 41.94
N LEU A 114 -22.63 -13.35 40.88
CA LEU A 114 -21.75 -13.71 39.77
C LEU A 114 -20.95 -12.49 39.34
N TRP A 115 -19.63 -12.64 39.25
CA TRP A 115 -18.70 -11.58 38.88
C TRP A 115 -18.01 -11.99 37.59
N VAL A 116 -18.20 -11.20 36.52
CA VAL A 116 -17.63 -11.46 35.20
C VAL A 116 -16.68 -10.32 34.85
N ALA A 117 -15.48 -10.65 34.37
CA ALA A 117 -14.51 -9.69 33.87
C ALA A 117 -14.15 -10.05 32.42
N ASP A 118 -14.08 -9.04 31.57
CA ASP A 118 -13.59 -9.17 30.19
C ASP A 118 -12.35 -8.30 30.02
N PHE A 119 -11.35 -8.81 29.30
CA PHE A 119 -10.12 -8.11 28.99
C PHE A 119 -9.98 -8.03 27.47
N THR A 120 -10.08 -6.81 26.93
CA THR A 120 -9.82 -6.48 25.51
C THR A 120 -8.38 -6.07 25.26
#